data_AF-A0A2I0T7Z5-F1
#
_entry.id   AF-A0A2I0T7Z5-F1
#
_cell.length_a   1.000
_cell.length_b   1.000
_cell.length_c   1.000
_cell.angle_alpha   90.00
_cell.angle_beta   90.00
_cell.angle_gamma   90.00
#
_symmetry.space_group_name_H-M   'P 1'
#
loop_
_entity.id
_entity.type
_entity.pdbx_description
1 polymer ?
#
loop_
_entity_poly.entity_id
_entity_poly.type
_entity_poly.pdbx_seq_one_letter_code
_entity_poly.pdbx_strand_id
1 'polypeptide(L)'
;MQELIASVDHIKFDLEMAVEQQLGAQPLPFPGMDRGMCPFRHISGEKTVVCKHWLRGLCKKGDQCEFLHEYDMTKMPECYFYSKFGECSNKECPFLHIDPESKIKDCPWYDRGFCKHGPLCRHRHTRRVICVNYLVGFCPDGPTCKFMQ
;
A
#
# COMPACT_ATOMS: atom_id res chain seq x y z
N MET A 1 4.35 -26.26 26.02
CA MET A 1 4.66 -27.47 26.82
C MET A 1 5.38 -28.51 25.98
N GLN A 2 4.84 -28.89 24.81
CA GLN A 2 5.48 -29.88 23.93
C GLN A 2 6.85 -29.44 23.40
N GLU A 3 7.03 -28.14 23.10
CA GLU A 3 8.32 -27.58 22.70
C GLU A 3 9.44 -27.74 23.74
N LEU A 4 9.11 -27.82 25.04
CA LEU A 4 10.10 -28.00 26.11
C LEU A 4 10.40 -29.48 26.41
N ILE A 5 9.43 -30.36 26.15
CA ILE A 5 9.54 -31.79 26.45
C ILE A 5 10.16 -32.54 25.26
N ALA A 6 9.86 -32.10 24.05
CA ALA A 6 10.32 -32.70 22.80
C ALA A 6 10.66 -31.60 21.78
N SER A 7 11.64 -30.75 22.10
CA SER A 7 12.20 -29.79 21.12
C SER A 7 12.84 -30.57 19.97
N VAL A 8 12.49 -30.17 18.75
CA VAL A 8 13.06 -30.72 17.52
C VAL A 8 13.99 -29.73 16.82
N ASP A 9 14.29 -28.58 17.43
CA ASP A 9 15.02 -27.47 16.80
C ASP A 9 16.48 -27.83 16.44
N HIS A 10 17.03 -28.86 17.10
CA HIS A 10 18.39 -29.37 16.85
C HIS A 10 18.42 -30.54 15.86
N ILE A 11 17.26 -31.04 15.44
CA ILE A 11 17.13 -32.15 14.50
C ILE A 11 16.95 -31.55 13.11
N LYS A 12 17.83 -31.93 12.17
CA LYS A 12 17.63 -31.63 10.75
C LYS A 12 16.80 -32.72 10.12
N PHE A 13 15.66 -32.34 9.56
CA PHE A 13 14.80 -33.30 8.86
C PHE A 13 15.23 -33.43 7.40
N ASP A 14 15.12 -34.65 6.86
CA ASP A 14 15.36 -34.89 5.43
C ASP A 14 14.46 -34.00 4.55
N LEU A 15 13.27 -33.66 5.03
CA LEU A 15 12.35 -32.75 4.35
C LEU A 15 12.91 -31.33 4.23
N GLU A 16 13.52 -30.79 5.30
CA GLU A 16 14.11 -29.44 5.27
C GLU A 16 15.24 -29.39 4.25
N MET A 17 16.14 -30.38 4.31
CA MET A 17 17.24 -30.51 3.37
C MET A 17 16.74 -30.64 1.92
N ALA A 18 15.70 -31.45 1.69
CA ALA A 18 15.13 -31.65 0.36
C ALA A 18 14.46 -30.37 -0.18
N VAL A 19 13.80 -29.58 0.67
CA VAL A 19 13.19 -28.31 0.30
C VAL A 19 14.25 -27.26 -0.02
N GLU A 20 15.27 -27.12 0.83
CA GLU A 20 16.37 -26.16 0.63
C GLU A 20 17.18 -26.45 -0.65
N GLN A 21 17.44 -27.73 -0.91
CA GLN A 21 18.19 -28.17 -2.09
C GLN A 21 17.32 -28.41 -3.33
N GLN A 22 16.00 -28.22 -3.22
CA GLN A 22 15.03 -28.45 -4.30
C GLN A 22 15.13 -29.86 -4.92
N LEU A 23 15.44 -30.87 -4.09
CA LEU A 23 15.61 -32.24 -4.56
C LEU A 23 14.32 -32.79 -5.16
N GLY A 24 14.41 -33.39 -6.34
CA GLY A 24 13.26 -33.96 -7.05
C GLY A 24 12.42 -32.97 -7.85
N ALA A 25 12.80 -31.68 -7.89
CA ALA A 25 12.13 -30.71 -8.74
C ALA A 25 12.48 -30.93 -10.23
N GLN A 26 11.47 -31.21 -11.05
CA GLN A 26 11.61 -31.30 -12.50
C GLN A 26 11.19 -29.99 -13.17
N PRO A 27 11.79 -29.62 -14.31
CA PRO A 27 11.35 -28.46 -15.08
C PRO A 27 9.87 -28.57 -15.48
N LEU A 28 9.21 -27.41 -15.63
CA LEU A 28 7.83 -27.36 -16.09
C LEU A 28 7.72 -27.93 -17.51
N PRO A 29 6.67 -28.70 -17.83
CA PRO A 29 6.53 -29.35 -19.13
C PRO A 29 6.18 -28.38 -20.27
N PHE A 30 5.62 -27.20 -19.95
CA PHE A 30 5.15 -26.25 -20.94
C PHE A 30 5.71 -24.84 -20.71
N PRO A 31 6.18 -24.13 -21.77
CA PRO A 31 6.56 -22.74 -21.67
C PRO A 31 5.38 -21.81 -21.34
N GLY A 32 5.68 -20.67 -20.71
CA GLY A 32 4.71 -19.58 -20.50
C GLY A 32 3.94 -19.59 -19.18
N MET A 33 4.17 -20.59 -18.32
CA MET A 33 3.63 -20.60 -16.95
C MET A 33 4.49 -19.72 -16.02
N ASP A 34 5.81 -19.91 -16.02
CA ASP A 34 6.76 -19.18 -15.18
C ASP A 34 8.05 -18.82 -15.93
N ARG A 35 8.91 -18.00 -15.31
CA ARG A 35 10.19 -17.61 -15.91
C ARG A 35 11.15 -18.81 -15.98
N GLY A 36 11.71 -19.06 -17.17
CA GLY A 36 12.83 -19.99 -17.34
C GLY A 36 12.49 -21.49 -17.21
N MET A 37 11.21 -21.89 -17.34
CA MET A 37 10.74 -23.28 -17.14
C MET A 37 11.10 -23.88 -15.77
N CYS A 38 11.49 -23.04 -14.82
CA CYS A 38 11.73 -23.46 -13.45
C CYS A 38 10.38 -23.56 -12.73
N PRO A 39 10.14 -24.64 -11.96
CA PRO A 39 8.85 -24.90 -11.29
C PRO A 39 8.58 -23.99 -10.08
N PHE A 40 9.51 -23.09 -9.76
CA PHE A 40 9.43 -22.19 -8.62
C PHE A 40 9.19 -20.74 -9.07
N ARG A 41 8.57 -19.96 -8.18
CA ARG A 41 8.26 -18.55 -8.40
C ARG A 41 9.52 -17.69 -8.40
N HIS A 42 9.68 -16.85 -9.42
CA HIS A 42 10.77 -15.86 -9.50
C HIS A 42 10.25 -14.47 -9.17
N ILE A 43 10.82 -13.88 -8.12
CA ILE A 43 10.55 -12.51 -7.74
C ILE A 43 11.53 -11.63 -8.51
N SER A 44 11.03 -10.90 -9.51
CA SER A 44 11.82 -9.95 -10.29
C SER A 44 11.21 -8.56 -10.25
N GLY A 45 12.06 -7.57 -9.92
CA GLY A 45 11.70 -6.16 -9.82
C GLY A 45 10.90 -5.81 -8.57
N GLU A 46 10.93 -4.52 -8.21
CA GLU A 46 10.08 -3.97 -7.16
C GLU A 46 8.68 -3.69 -7.72
N LYS A 47 7.67 -4.36 -7.18
CA LYS A 47 6.26 -4.19 -7.57
C LYS A 47 5.52 -3.47 -6.45
N THR A 48 4.74 -2.46 -6.80
CA THR A 48 4.19 -1.51 -5.80
C THR A 48 2.73 -1.78 -5.43
N VAL A 49 1.92 -2.33 -6.34
CA VAL A 49 0.48 -2.51 -6.15
C VAL A 49 0.10 -3.97 -6.35
N VAL A 50 -0.77 -4.49 -5.47
CA VAL A 50 -1.26 -5.87 -5.51
C VAL A 50 -2.07 -6.14 -6.78
N CYS A 51 -1.81 -7.29 -7.39
CA CYS A 51 -2.51 -7.75 -8.58
C CYS A 51 -3.94 -8.18 -8.24
N LYS A 52 -4.93 -7.42 -8.73
CA LYS A 52 -6.35 -7.76 -8.54
C LYS A 52 -6.76 -9.14 -9.09
N HIS A 53 -6.06 -9.65 -10.11
CA HIS A 53 -6.36 -10.95 -10.71
C HIS A 53 -5.75 -12.10 -9.92
N TRP A 54 -4.58 -11.88 -9.31
CA TRP A 54 -3.91 -12.87 -8.46
C TRP A 54 -4.71 -13.13 -7.18
N LEU A 55 -5.31 -12.10 -6.59
CA LEU A 55 -6.22 -12.25 -5.43
C LEU A 55 -7.40 -13.19 -5.69
N ARG A 56 -7.74 -13.44 -6.95
CA ARG A 56 -8.83 -14.34 -7.36
C ARG A 56 -8.32 -15.66 -7.94
N GLY A 57 -7.01 -15.87 -8.00
CA GLY A 57 -6.39 -17.04 -8.65
C GLY A 57 -6.50 -17.05 -10.19
N LEU A 58 -6.73 -15.90 -10.81
CA LEU A 58 -6.99 -15.78 -12.27
C LEU A 58 -5.84 -15.11 -13.05
N CYS A 59 -4.71 -14.86 -12.40
CA CYS A 59 -3.58 -14.21 -13.07
C CYS A 59 -2.88 -15.19 -14.02
N LYS A 60 -2.89 -14.87 -15.32
CA LYS A 60 -2.19 -15.66 -16.36
C LYS A 60 -0.75 -15.23 -16.62
N LYS A 61 -0.33 -14.06 -16.10
CA LYS A 61 1.00 -13.50 -16.34
C LYS A 61 2.09 -14.13 -15.45
N GLY A 62 1.73 -14.93 -14.44
CA GLY A 62 2.68 -15.58 -13.54
C GLY A 62 3.75 -14.62 -13.00
N ASP A 63 5.00 -15.05 -13.02
CA ASP A 63 6.19 -14.26 -12.65
C ASP A 63 6.42 -12.98 -13.50
N GLN A 64 5.82 -12.92 -14.68
CA GLN A 64 5.93 -11.77 -15.59
C GLN A 64 4.85 -10.71 -15.33
N CYS A 65 4.02 -10.90 -14.30
CA CYS A 65 3.07 -9.89 -13.89
C CYS A 65 3.79 -8.62 -13.38
N GLU A 66 3.33 -7.46 -13.88
CA GLU A 66 3.79 -6.14 -13.45
C GLU A 66 3.30 -5.78 -12.03
N PHE A 67 2.28 -6.49 -11.54
CA PHE A 67 1.66 -6.25 -10.24
C PHE A 67 2.15 -7.27 -9.19
N LEU A 68 2.08 -6.88 -7.92
CA LEU A 68 2.51 -7.67 -6.77
C LEU A 68 1.62 -8.89 -6.55
N HIS A 69 2.24 -10.06 -6.41
CA HIS A 69 1.58 -11.32 -6.04
C HIS A 69 1.85 -11.64 -4.57
N GLU A 70 1.55 -10.67 -3.70
CA GLU A 70 1.69 -10.77 -2.25
C GLU A 70 0.47 -10.15 -1.60
N TYR A 71 0.06 -10.71 -0.46
CA TYR A 71 -1.10 -10.23 0.26
C TYR A 71 -0.67 -9.12 1.22
N ASP A 72 -0.67 -7.90 0.69
CA ASP A 72 -0.35 -6.68 1.45
C ASP A 72 -1.51 -5.69 1.31
N MET A 73 -2.25 -5.50 2.41
CA MET A 73 -3.42 -4.62 2.45
C MET A 73 -3.05 -3.14 2.26
N THR A 74 -1.81 -2.74 2.54
CA THR A 74 -1.35 -1.36 2.37
C THR A 74 -1.09 -1.00 0.91
N LYS A 75 -0.82 -2.01 0.08
CA LYS A 75 -0.52 -1.89 -1.36
C LYS A 75 -1.70 -2.31 -2.23
N MET A 76 -2.89 -2.42 -1.65
CA MET A 76 -4.08 -2.78 -2.40
C MET A 76 -4.46 -1.65 -3.37
N PRO A 77 -4.95 -1.93 -4.60
CA PRO A 77 -5.40 -0.87 -5.47
C PRO A 77 -6.60 -0.10 -4.90
N GLU A 78 -6.80 1.13 -5.39
CA GLU A 78 -7.94 1.98 -5.02
C GLU A 78 -9.27 1.32 -5.44
N CYS A 79 -10.29 1.46 -4.59
CA CYS A 79 -11.65 1.02 -4.90
C CYS A 79 -12.25 1.90 -5.99
N TYR A 80 -12.55 1.31 -7.14
CA TYR A 80 -13.16 2.02 -8.26
C TYR A 80 -14.51 2.66 -7.89
N PHE A 81 -15.37 1.93 -7.16
CA PHE A 81 -16.70 2.41 -6.81
C PHE A 81 -16.64 3.60 -5.86
N TYR A 82 -15.81 3.51 -4.82
CA TYR A 82 -15.63 4.60 -3.87
C TYR A 82 -14.99 5.83 -4.53
N SER A 83 -13.93 5.64 -5.31
CA SER A 83 -13.23 6.73 -6.01
C SER A 83 -14.14 7.49 -7.00
N LYS A 84 -15.04 6.78 -7.68
CA LYS A 84 -15.91 7.37 -8.71
C LYS A 84 -17.25 7.89 -8.19
N PHE A 85 -17.89 7.17 -7.26
CA PHE A 85 -19.25 7.46 -6.80
C PHE A 85 -19.30 7.98 -5.36
N GLY A 86 -18.19 7.96 -4.63
CA GLY A 86 -18.13 8.34 -3.21
C GLY A 86 -18.71 7.29 -2.25
N GLU A 87 -19.23 6.18 -2.78
CA GLU A 87 -19.86 5.12 -1.99
C GLU A 87 -19.44 3.74 -2.52
N CYS A 88 -19.20 2.80 -1.61
CA CYS A 88 -18.99 1.40 -1.92
C CYS A 88 -20.07 0.57 -1.24
N SER A 89 -20.75 -0.28 -2.01
CA SER A 89 -21.79 -1.19 -1.50
C SER A 89 -21.24 -2.26 -0.55
N ASN A 90 -19.97 -2.64 -0.72
CA ASN A 90 -19.34 -3.69 0.08
C ASN A 90 -18.78 -3.10 1.39
N LYS A 91 -19.28 -3.59 2.53
CA LYS A 91 -18.80 -3.20 3.87
C LYS A 91 -17.36 -3.67 4.14
N GLU A 92 -17.02 -4.87 3.68
CA GLU A 92 -15.68 -5.45 3.80
C GLU A 92 -14.94 -5.36 2.46
N CYS A 93 -14.86 -4.15 1.91
CA CYS A 93 -14.12 -3.92 0.67
C CYS A 93 -12.60 -4.02 0.94
N PRO A 94 -11.87 -4.96 0.32
CA PRO A 94 -10.42 -5.06 0.52
C PRO A 94 -9.66 -3.90 -0.12
N PHE A 95 -10.25 -3.21 -1.11
CA PHE A 95 -9.63 -2.13 -1.86
C PHE A 95 -9.61 -0.82 -1.07
N LEU A 96 -8.61 0.02 -1.34
CA LEU A 96 -8.43 1.27 -0.59
C LEU A 96 -9.56 2.27 -0.89
N HIS A 97 -10.24 2.75 0.14
CA HIS A 97 -11.18 3.86 0.08
C HIS A 97 -10.42 5.16 0.37
N ILE A 98 -10.03 5.87 -0.68
CA ILE A 98 -9.30 7.14 -0.60
C ILE A 98 -10.26 8.25 -1.01
N ASP A 99 -10.49 9.23 -0.14
CA ASP A 99 -11.30 10.40 -0.45
C ASP A 99 -10.64 11.22 -1.58
N PRO A 100 -11.35 11.49 -2.70
CA PRO A 100 -10.79 12.27 -3.81
C PRO A 100 -10.24 13.63 -3.39
N GLU A 101 -10.87 14.26 -2.39
CA GLU A 101 -10.46 15.56 -1.87
C GLU A 101 -9.13 15.50 -1.11
N SER A 102 -8.82 14.37 -0.47
CA SER A 102 -7.52 14.16 0.19
C SER A 102 -6.36 14.13 -0.82
N LYS A 103 -6.62 13.71 -2.07
CA LYS A 103 -5.65 13.62 -3.16
C LYS A 103 -5.27 14.97 -3.76
N ILE A 104 -6.14 15.98 -3.61
CA ILE A 104 -5.86 17.34 -4.06
C ILE A 104 -4.74 17.91 -3.19
N LYS A 105 -3.57 18.14 -3.79
CA LYS A 105 -2.44 18.74 -3.08
C LYS A 105 -2.76 20.18 -2.68
N ASP A 106 -2.24 20.59 -1.53
CA ASP A 106 -2.33 21.99 -1.09
C ASP A 106 -1.58 22.92 -2.05
N CYS A 107 -2.11 24.12 -2.25
CA CYS A 107 -1.54 25.10 -3.16
C CYS A 107 -0.29 25.75 -2.55
N PRO A 108 0.91 25.56 -3.14
CA PRO A 108 2.13 26.14 -2.58
C PRO A 108 2.18 27.67 -2.61
N TRP A 109 1.32 28.32 -3.41
CA TRP A 109 1.24 29.77 -3.52
C TRP A 109 0.29 30.37 -2.48
N TYR A 110 -0.87 29.73 -2.28
CA TYR A 110 -1.80 30.15 -1.24
C TYR A 110 -1.20 29.96 0.15
N ASP A 111 -0.43 28.89 0.34
CA ASP A 111 0.26 28.63 1.60
C ASP A 111 1.35 29.68 1.91
N ARG A 112 1.90 30.32 0.86
CA ARG A 112 2.78 31.50 0.96
C ARG A 112 2.03 32.82 1.14
N GLY A 113 0.70 32.79 1.19
CA GLY A 113 -0.18 33.93 1.47
C GLY A 113 -1.11 34.30 0.31
N PHE A 114 -0.68 34.20 -0.95
CA PHE A 114 -1.49 34.63 -2.08
C PHE A 114 -1.36 33.69 -3.29
N CYS A 115 -2.51 33.21 -3.77
CA CYS A 115 -2.61 32.48 -5.02
C CYS A 115 -3.27 33.34 -6.09
N LYS A 116 -2.57 33.58 -7.21
CA LYS A 116 -3.05 34.35 -8.37
C LYS A 116 -4.35 33.81 -8.99
N HIS A 117 -4.65 32.53 -8.80
CA HIS A 117 -5.87 31.90 -9.31
C HIS A 117 -7.07 32.07 -8.37
N GLY A 118 -6.85 32.57 -7.15
CA GLY A 118 -7.91 32.82 -6.18
C GLY A 118 -8.79 31.57 -5.94
N PRO A 119 -10.12 31.71 -5.87
CA PRO A 119 -11.03 30.60 -5.60
C PRO A 119 -11.13 29.58 -6.75
N LEU A 120 -10.62 29.90 -7.94
CA LEU A 120 -10.61 29.01 -9.10
C LEU A 120 -9.33 28.14 -9.16
N CYS A 121 -8.52 28.11 -8.10
CA CYS A 121 -7.33 27.29 -8.09
C CYS A 121 -7.68 25.81 -8.05
N ARG A 122 -7.02 25.00 -8.88
CA ARG A 122 -7.14 23.54 -8.89
C ARG A 122 -6.58 22.85 -7.64
N HIS A 123 -5.77 23.55 -6.86
CA HIS A 123 -5.13 23.03 -5.66
C HIS A 123 -5.90 23.50 -4.43
N ARG A 124 -5.88 22.70 -3.37
CA ARG A 124 -6.63 23.00 -2.15
C ARG A 124 -6.04 24.24 -1.47
N HIS A 125 -6.91 25.19 -1.12
CA HIS A 125 -6.56 26.39 -0.37
C HIS A 125 -7.01 26.19 1.08
N THR A 126 -6.09 25.79 1.95
CA THR A 126 -6.37 25.61 3.38
C THR A 126 -6.13 26.92 4.11
N ARG A 127 -7.19 27.57 4.58
CA ARG A 127 -7.08 28.85 5.30
C ARG A 127 -6.51 28.60 6.70
N ARG A 128 -5.35 29.20 6.98
CA ARG A 128 -4.78 29.20 8.34
C ARG A 128 -5.62 30.09 9.26
N VAL A 129 -5.99 29.57 10.42
CA VAL A 129 -6.73 30.31 11.45
C VAL A 129 -5.72 30.77 12.49
N ILE A 130 -5.55 32.10 12.60
CA ILE A 130 -4.62 32.68 13.57
C ILE A 130 -5.25 32.59 14.97
N CYS A 131 -4.44 32.25 15.98
CA CYS A 131 -4.86 32.31 17.38
C CYS A 131 -5.26 33.74 17.76
N VAL A 132 -6.52 33.93 18.18
CA VAL A 132 -7.03 35.25 18.61
C VAL A 132 -6.26 35.77 19.83
N ASN A 133 -5.96 34.91 20.81
CA ASN A 133 -5.21 35.32 22.01
C ASN A 133 -3.77 35.76 21.66
N TYR A 134 -3.13 35.07 20.71
CA TYR A 134 -1.83 35.49 20.18
C TYR A 134 -1.92 36.83 19.45
N LEU A 135 -2.98 37.05 18.67
CA LEU A 135 -3.21 38.31 17.97
C LEU A 135 -3.40 39.48 18.95
N VAL A 136 -4.04 39.24 20.10
CA VAL A 136 -4.25 40.24 21.16
C VAL A 136 -2.98 40.43 22.03
N GLY A 137 -1.93 39.64 21.79
CA GLY A 137 -0.58 39.86 22.32
C GLY A 137 -0.07 38.76 23.26
N PHE A 138 -0.92 37.85 23.75
CA PHE A 138 -0.50 36.76 24.63
C PHE A 138 -1.39 35.53 24.48
N CYS A 139 -0.80 34.39 24.12
CA CYS A 139 -1.47 33.09 24.14
C CYS A 139 -0.95 32.25 25.32
N PRO A 140 -1.82 31.77 26.22
CA PRO A 140 -1.39 30.95 27.37
C PRO A 140 -0.74 29.62 26.94
N ASP A 141 -1.10 29.10 25.76
CA ASP A 141 -0.52 27.87 25.21
C ASP A 141 0.85 28.10 24.55
N GLY A 142 1.25 29.36 24.36
CA GLY A 142 2.52 29.76 23.74
C GLY A 142 2.83 28.99 22.45
N PRO A 143 4.02 28.36 22.31
CA PRO A 143 4.40 27.61 21.12
C PRO A 143 3.66 26.27 20.94
N THR A 144 2.92 25.82 21.95
CA THR A 144 2.10 24.60 21.88
C THR A 144 0.66 24.89 21.44
N CYS A 145 0.37 26.13 21.05
CA CYS A 145 -0.96 26.53 20.61
C CYS A 145 -1.40 25.75 19.37
N LYS A 146 -2.61 25.17 19.42
CA LYS A 146 -3.25 24.45 18.31
C LYS A 146 -3.39 25.21 16.99
N PHE A 147 -3.19 26.53 17.02
CA PHE A 147 -3.30 27.43 15.88
C PHE A 147 -1.94 27.95 15.37
N MET A 148 -0.82 27.42 15.87
CA MET A 148 0.53 27.81 15.46
C MET A 148 1.03 27.05 14.20
N GLN A 149 0.13 26.60 13.33
CA GLN A 149 0.43 25.91 12.07
C GLN A 149 0.22 26.83 10.85
#